data_AF-A0A9Q9VND4-F1
#
_entry.id   AF-A0A9Q9VND4-F1
#
_cell.length_a   1.000
_cell.length_b   1.000
_cell.length_c   1.000
_cell.angle_alpha   90.00
_cell.angle_beta   90.00
_cell.angle_gamma   90.00
#
_symmetry.space_group_name_H-M   'P 1'
#
loop_
_entity.id
_entity.type
_entity.pdbx_description
1 polymer ?
#
loop_
_entity_poly.entity_id
_entity_poly.type
_entity_poly.pdbx_seq_one_letter_code
_entity_poly.pdbx_strand_id
1 'polypeptide(L)'
;MKVAAFDIQKFGKSELSDAFVLKTLIKVRPIHTYKGLLINRFNKTHHYTLEISTRLGRGNYKEQFMFLYRNDLVDLVVSYQYQDHQSGDEDAFAREPYVLRFKCHKTVLKDLVLMPVHTKPEDSVKELDKLYDMFQNVKMKRKTDVKHYTQL
;
A
#
# COMPACT_ATOMS: atom_id res chain seq x y z
N MET A 1 -6.49 15.16 -3.84
CA MET A 1 -6.23 13.71 -4.00
C MET A 1 -6.97 12.99 -2.89
N LYS A 2 -7.57 11.82 -3.15
CA LYS A 2 -8.25 11.00 -2.14
C LYS A 2 -7.49 9.69 -1.99
N VAL A 3 -7.29 9.24 -0.76
CA VAL A 3 -6.60 7.98 -0.42
C VAL A 3 -7.51 7.19 0.52
N ALA A 4 -7.58 5.88 0.32
CA ALA A 4 -8.36 4.96 1.17
C ALA A 4 -7.60 3.64 1.32
N ALA A 5 -7.81 2.97 2.45
CA ALA A 5 -7.28 1.64 2.73
C ALA A 5 -8.43 0.72 3.13
N PHE A 6 -8.37 -0.54 2.70
CA PHE A 6 -9.39 -1.54 2.97
C PHE A 6 -8.71 -2.86 3.32
N ASP A 7 -9.14 -3.45 4.43
CA ASP A 7 -8.86 -4.84 4.75
C ASP A 7 -10.01 -5.70 4.21
N ILE A 8 -9.68 -6.74 3.45
CA ILE A 8 -10.63 -7.62 2.77
C ILE A 8 -10.28 -9.06 3.15
N GLN A 9 -11.03 -9.62 4.11
CA GLN A 9 -10.84 -10.99 4.55
C GLN A 9 -11.15 -11.98 3.43
N LYS A 10 -10.21 -12.91 3.17
CA LYS A 10 -10.35 -14.07 2.25
C LYS A 10 -10.66 -13.72 0.78
N PHE A 11 -9.87 -12.82 0.22
CA PHE A 11 -9.93 -12.52 -1.19
C PHE A 11 -9.42 -13.70 -2.07
N GLY A 12 -10.32 -14.38 -2.80
CA GLY A 12 -10.01 -15.56 -3.62
C GLY A 12 -10.85 -15.65 -4.92
N LYS A 13 -10.48 -16.56 -5.83
CA LYS A 13 -11.13 -16.69 -7.17
C LYS A 13 -12.65 -16.91 -7.11
N SER A 14 -13.16 -17.54 -6.06
CA SER A 14 -14.57 -17.94 -5.92
C SER A 14 -15.54 -16.80 -5.63
N GLU A 15 -15.09 -15.71 -5.00
CA GLU A 15 -15.97 -14.56 -4.71
C GLU A 15 -16.23 -13.66 -5.93
N LEU A 16 -15.53 -13.90 -7.04
CA LEU A 16 -15.45 -13.00 -8.19
C LEU A 16 -16.06 -13.54 -9.47
N SER A 17 -16.58 -14.76 -9.43
CA SER A 17 -17.41 -15.34 -10.49
C SER A 17 -18.84 -14.80 -10.49
N ASP A 18 -19.24 -14.03 -9.47
CA ASP A 18 -20.57 -13.47 -9.36
C ASP A 18 -20.66 -12.06 -9.99
N ALA A 19 -21.47 -11.96 -11.05
CA ALA A 19 -21.70 -10.73 -11.80
C ALA A 19 -22.43 -9.64 -10.98
N PHE A 20 -23.24 -10.02 -9.99
CA PHE A 20 -23.94 -9.09 -9.09
C PHE A 20 -22.97 -8.46 -8.08
N VAL A 21 -22.05 -9.27 -7.55
CA VAL A 21 -20.96 -8.82 -6.69
C VAL A 21 -20.08 -7.83 -7.45
N LEU A 22 -19.64 -8.16 -8.67
CA LEU A 22 -18.83 -7.29 -9.53
C LEU A 22 -19.49 -5.92 -9.80
N LYS A 23 -20.80 -5.91 -10.06
CA LYS A 23 -21.58 -4.69 -10.37
C LYS A 23 -21.78 -3.81 -9.13
N THR A 24 -21.99 -4.40 -7.96
CA THR A 24 -22.13 -3.70 -6.68
C THR A 24 -20.80 -3.10 -6.24
N LEU A 25 -19.72 -3.85 -6.42
CA LEU A 25 -18.37 -3.44 -6.11
C LEU A 25 -17.91 -2.25 -6.96
N ILE A 26 -18.16 -2.25 -8.27
CA ILE A 26 -17.87 -1.10 -9.16
C ILE A 26 -18.62 0.17 -8.72
N LYS A 27 -19.80 0.02 -8.11
CA LYS A 27 -20.67 1.13 -7.70
C LYS A 27 -20.36 1.66 -6.29
N VAL A 28 -19.72 0.85 -5.43
CA VAL A 28 -19.52 1.16 -4.00
C VAL A 28 -18.05 1.42 -3.65
N ARG A 29 -17.06 0.74 -4.26
CA ARG A 29 -15.61 0.96 -4.01
C ARG A 29 -14.75 0.47 -5.19
N PRO A 30 -13.76 1.24 -5.68
CA PRO A 30 -12.79 0.67 -6.60
C PRO A 30 -11.88 -0.23 -5.76
N ILE A 31 -11.76 -1.53 -6.08
CA ILE A 31 -10.59 -2.39 -5.87
C ILE A 31 -11.01 -3.86 -6.07
N HIS A 32 -10.63 -4.49 -7.20
CA HIS A 32 -10.60 -5.96 -7.30
C HIS A 32 -9.32 -6.38 -8.01
N THR A 33 -8.56 -7.25 -7.34
CA THR A 33 -7.21 -7.77 -7.67
C THR A 33 -7.16 -8.54 -9.00
N TYR A 34 -8.32 -8.91 -9.55
CA TYR A 34 -8.41 -9.40 -10.91
C TYR A 34 -8.79 -8.23 -11.79
N LYS A 35 -7.74 -7.65 -12.39
CA LYS A 35 -7.80 -6.68 -13.48
C LYS A 35 -7.99 -5.22 -13.03
N GLY A 36 -6.88 -4.52 -12.79
CA GLY A 36 -6.79 -3.11 -13.20
C GLY A 36 -7.35 -2.90 -14.62
N LEU A 37 -7.19 -3.92 -15.49
CA LEU A 37 -7.85 -4.06 -16.80
C LEU A 37 -9.40 -4.00 -16.79
N LEU A 38 -10.14 -4.46 -15.77
CA LEU A 38 -11.61 -4.39 -15.73
C LEU A 38 -12.07 -3.00 -15.35
N ILE A 39 -11.39 -2.39 -14.38
CA ILE A 39 -11.68 -1.01 -13.99
C ILE A 39 -11.44 -0.10 -15.19
N ASN A 40 -10.35 -0.29 -15.93
CA ASN A 40 -10.08 0.46 -17.16
C ASN A 40 -11.07 0.14 -18.30
N ARG A 41 -11.64 -1.07 -18.33
CA ARG A 41 -12.69 -1.42 -19.31
C ARG A 41 -13.99 -0.65 -19.09
N PHE A 42 -14.36 -0.41 -17.83
CA PHE A 42 -15.60 0.29 -17.48
C PHE A 42 -15.40 1.78 -17.19
N ASN A 43 -14.18 2.21 -16.92
CA ASN A 43 -13.82 3.60 -16.66
C ASN A 43 -13.07 4.19 -17.86
N LYS A 44 -13.80 4.94 -18.68
CA LYS A 44 -13.24 5.61 -19.87
C LYS A 44 -12.52 6.92 -19.55
N THR A 45 -12.68 7.46 -18.34
CA THR A 45 -12.14 8.79 -17.98
C THR A 45 -10.81 8.70 -17.25
N HIS A 46 -10.58 7.63 -16.48
CA HIS A 46 -9.41 7.48 -15.64
C HIS A 46 -8.78 6.11 -15.81
N HIS A 47 -7.48 6.10 -16.10
CA HIS A 47 -6.69 4.88 -16.20
C HIS A 47 -6.07 4.53 -14.85
N TYR A 48 -6.43 3.37 -14.33
CA TYR A 48 -5.90 2.80 -13.10
C TYR A 48 -4.76 1.82 -13.40
N THR A 49 -3.75 1.85 -12.54
CA THR A 49 -2.65 0.89 -12.50
C THR A 49 -2.66 0.16 -11.17
N LEU A 50 -2.12 -1.05 -11.19
CA LEU A 50 -2.10 -1.99 -10.09
C LEU A 50 -0.66 -2.32 -9.73
N GLU A 51 -0.33 -2.22 -8.46
CA GLU A 51 0.96 -2.66 -7.89
C GLU A 51 0.69 -3.60 -6.72
N ILE A 52 1.37 -4.74 -6.65
CA ILE A 52 1.09 -5.80 -5.66
C ILE A 52 2.41 -6.24 -5.00
N SER A 53 2.40 -6.38 -3.68
CA SER A 53 3.55 -6.88 -2.92
C SER A 53 3.79 -8.38 -3.10
N THR A 54 4.90 -8.88 -2.57
CA THR A 54 5.09 -10.33 -2.37
C THR A 54 4.05 -10.89 -1.41
N ARG A 55 3.89 -12.22 -1.41
CA ARG A 55 3.04 -12.94 -0.44
C ARG A 55 3.75 -13.04 0.90
N LEU A 56 3.14 -12.55 1.97
CA LEU A 56 3.73 -12.42 3.31
C LEU A 56 2.89 -13.10 4.38
N GLY A 57 3.48 -13.47 5.50
CA GLY A 57 2.84 -14.20 6.61
C GLY A 57 3.76 -15.29 7.15
N ARG A 58 3.80 -15.51 8.47
CA ARG A 58 4.66 -16.56 9.08
C ARG A 58 4.11 -17.98 8.95
N GLY A 59 2.79 -18.13 8.80
CA GLY A 59 2.13 -19.43 8.69
C GLY A 59 1.81 -19.85 7.24
N ASN A 60 0.91 -20.81 7.11
CA ASN A 60 0.36 -21.26 5.82
C ASN A 60 -0.54 -20.21 5.17
N TYR A 61 -1.16 -19.36 5.98
CA TYR A 61 -1.93 -18.23 5.51
C TYR A 61 -0.98 -17.10 5.11
N LYS A 62 -1.10 -16.65 3.85
CA LYS A 62 -0.31 -15.55 3.30
C LYS A 62 -1.23 -14.48 2.72
N GLU A 63 -0.85 -13.23 2.91
CA GLU A 63 -1.54 -12.04 2.42
C GLU A 63 -0.66 -11.26 1.44
N GLN A 64 -1.26 -10.34 0.69
CA GLN A 64 -0.54 -9.40 -0.18
C GLN A 64 -1.13 -8.01 -0.01
N PHE A 65 -0.28 -7.00 -0.04
CA PHE A 65 -0.70 -5.62 -0.18
C PHE A 65 -0.93 -5.31 -1.65
N MET A 66 -1.95 -4.50 -1.92
CA MET A 66 -2.33 -4.11 -3.28
C MET A 66 -2.63 -2.62 -3.33
N PHE A 67 -2.04 -1.94 -4.31
CA PHE A 67 -2.25 -0.54 -4.61
C PHE A 67 -2.92 -0.40 -5.96
N LEU A 68 -4.10 0.20 -5.94
CA LEU A 68 -4.78 0.63 -7.15
C LEU A 68 -4.75 2.16 -7.18
N TYR A 69 -4.07 2.72 -8.18
CA TYR A 69 -3.88 4.17 -8.29
C TYR A 69 -4.11 4.64 -9.72
N ARG A 70 -4.32 5.95 -9.88
CA ARG A 70 -4.59 6.58 -11.18
C ARG A 70 -3.34 7.24 -11.74
N ASN A 71 -2.93 6.85 -12.95
CA ASN A 71 -1.74 7.40 -13.61
C ASN A 71 -1.88 8.89 -13.94
N ASP A 72 -3.11 9.39 -14.10
CA ASP A 72 -3.32 10.82 -14.36
C ASP A 72 -3.15 11.69 -13.09
N LEU A 73 -3.07 11.08 -11.91
CA LEU A 73 -2.90 11.77 -10.63
C LEU A 73 -1.50 11.62 -10.04
N VAL A 74 -0.89 10.44 -10.21
CA VAL A 74 0.41 10.10 -9.61
C VAL A 74 1.23 9.19 -10.51
N ASP A 75 2.56 9.32 -10.40
CA ASP A 75 3.53 8.38 -10.95
C ASP A 75 4.13 7.55 -9.80
N LEU A 76 4.17 6.23 -9.93
CA LEU A 76 4.92 5.37 -9.03
C LEU A 76 6.42 5.51 -9.33
N VAL A 77 7.17 6.05 -8.37
CA VAL A 77 8.62 6.29 -8.48
C VAL A 77 9.41 5.05 -8.07
N VAL A 78 8.99 4.40 -6.98
CA VAL A 78 9.63 3.19 -6.47
C VAL A 78 8.67 2.44 -5.57
N SER A 79 8.74 1.11 -5.64
CA SER A 79 8.12 0.20 -4.69
C SER A 79 9.16 -0.81 -4.19
N TYR A 80 9.09 -1.19 -2.92
CA TYR A 80 9.92 -2.26 -2.36
C TYR A 80 9.34 -2.83 -1.08
N GLN A 81 9.71 -4.07 -0.78
CA GLN A 81 9.39 -4.74 0.48
C GLN A 81 10.41 -4.34 1.54
N TYR A 82 9.98 -3.83 2.70
CA TYR A 82 10.91 -3.58 3.80
C TYR A 82 11.50 -4.91 4.29
N GLN A 83 12.81 -4.95 4.53
CA GLN A 83 13.50 -6.13 5.04
C GLN A 83 13.86 -5.86 6.50
N ASP A 84 13.30 -6.64 7.42
CA ASP A 84 13.48 -6.50 8.86
C ASP A 84 14.64 -7.32 9.42
N HIS A 85 15.66 -7.59 8.59
CA HIS A 85 16.79 -8.47 8.95
C HIS A 85 17.94 -7.68 9.58
N GLN A 86 17.68 -6.88 10.61
CA GLN A 86 18.75 -6.19 11.34
C GLN A 86 19.45 -7.17 12.28
N SER A 87 20.79 -7.14 12.32
CA SER A 87 21.57 -8.05 13.16
C SER A 87 21.27 -7.80 14.65
N GLY A 88 20.75 -8.82 15.33
CA GLY A 88 20.34 -8.73 16.73
C GLY A 88 18.87 -8.32 16.95
N ASP A 89 18.12 -8.14 15.87
CA ASP A 89 16.69 -7.83 15.91
C ASP A 89 15.87 -9.06 15.58
N GLU A 90 14.86 -9.34 16.40
CA GLU A 90 13.90 -10.40 16.10
C GLU A 90 13.00 -9.92 14.97
N ASP A 91 12.83 -10.72 13.91
CA ASP A 91 11.77 -10.53 12.92
C ASP A 91 10.49 -10.11 13.66
N ALA A 92 10.09 -8.85 13.52
CA ALA A 92 9.03 -8.25 14.32
C ALA A 92 7.69 -8.35 13.59
N PHE A 93 7.71 -8.18 12.26
CA PHE A 93 6.52 -8.16 11.44
C PHE A 93 6.07 -9.56 11.04
N ALA A 94 4.80 -9.89 11.27
CA ALA A 94 4.23 -11.09 10.66
C ALA A 94 4.12 -10.96 9.12
N ARG A 95 3.97 -9.72 8.65
CA ARG A 95 3.98 -9.32 7.24
C ARG A 95 4.78 -8.03 7.13
N GLU A 96 5.94 -8.12 6.50
CA GLU A 96 6.82 -6.98 6.31
C GLU A 96 6.06 -5.84 5.62
N PRO A 97 6.26 -4.57 6.01
CA PRO A 97 5.59 -3.46 5.37
C PRO A 97 6.06 -3.27 3.92
N TYR A 98 5.11 -3.00 3.04
CA TYR A 98 5.40 -2.62 1.66
C TYR A 98 5.60 -1.10 1.59
N VAL A 99 6.53 -0.60 0.78
CA VAL A 99 6.79 0.85 0.67
C VAL A 99 6.60 1.27 -0.76
N LEU A 100 5.77 2.28 -1.00
CA LEU A 100 5.57 2.89 -2.30
C LEU A 100 5.80 4.39 -2.22
N ARG A 101 6.52 4.94 -3.18
CA ARG A 101 6.71 6.38 -3.33
C ARG A 101 6.08 6.85 -4.63
N PHE A 102 5.26 7.88 -4.52
CA PHE A 102 4.54 8.49 -5.62
C PHE A 102 4.99 9.93 -5.82
N LYS A 103 5.14 10.32 -7.07
CA LYS A 103 5.16 11.73 -7.47
C LYS A 103 3.71 12.16 -7.74
N CYS A 104 3.26 13.25 -7.12
CA CYS A 104 1.87 13.70 -7.25
C CYS A 104 1.76 14.94 -8.15
N HIS A 105 0.86 14.89 -9.14
CA HIS A 105 0.79 15.91 -10.19
C HIS A 105 0.10 17.20 -9.70
N LYS A 106 -1.09 17.05 -9.11
CA LYS A 106 -2.04 18.16 -8.90
C LYS A 106 -2.16 18.62 -7.44
N THR A 107 -1.40 18.04 -6.52
CA THR A 107 -1.43 18.40 -5.08
C THR A 107 -0.27 19.30 -4.68
N VAL A 108 -0.41 20.00 -3.55
CA VAL A 108 0.69 20.75 -2.91
C VAL A 108 1.80 19.78 -2.49
N LEU A 109 1.43 18.65 -1.87
CA LEU A 109 2.35 17.54 -1.66
C LEU A 109 2.77 16.95 -3.01
N LYS A 110 4.06 17.04 -3.37
CA LYS A 110 4.60 16.54 -4.65
C LYS A 110 5.21 15.15 -4.55
N ASP A 111 5.59 14.73 -3.34
CA ASP A 111 6.26 13.47 -3.06
C ASP A 111 5.54 12.80 -1.89
N LEU A 112 4.92 11.65 -2.15
CA LEU A 112 4.11 10.93 -1.18
C LEU A 112 4.67 9.53 -1.01
N VAL A 113 5.02 9.17 0.23
CA VAL A 113 5.34 7.79 0.58
C VAL A 113 4.16 7.17 1.31
N LEU A 114 3.72 5.99 0.85
CA LEU A 114 2.69 5.17 1.48
C LEU A 114 3.29 3.86 1.94
N MET A 115 2.92 3.45 3.15
CA MET A 115 3.43 2.24 3.81
C MET A 115 2.24 1.53 4.46
N PRO A 116 1.54 0.63 3.74
CA PRO A 116 0.47 -0.16 4.33
C PRO A 116 1.03 -1.09 5.40
N VAL A 117 0.24 -1.27 6.47
CA VAL A 117 0.56 -2.19 7.55
C VAL A 117 -0.71 -2.93 7.91
N HIS A 118 -0.59 -4.26 8.03
CA HIS A 118 -1.64 -5.11 8.57
C HIS A 118 -1.05 -5.88 9.76
N THR A 119 -1.29 -5.34 10.96
CA THR A 119 -0.65 -5.85 12.16
C THR A 119 -1.24 -7.18 12.60
N LYS A 120 -0.41 -8.11 13.10
CA LYS A 120 -0.94 -9.28 13.79
C LYS A 120 -1.51 -8.83 15.14
N PRO A 121 -2.79 -9.11 15.48
CA PRO A 121 -3.40 -8.58 16.70
C PRO A 121 -2.59 -8.89 17.96
N GLU A 122 -2.07 -10.11 18.07
CA GLU A 122 -1.31 -10.59 19.23
C GLU A 122 0.05 -9.91 19.37
N ASP A 123 0.66 -9.50 18.26
CA ASP A 123 1.98 -8.87 18.21
C ASP A 123 1.92 -7.36 17.87
N SER A 124 0.71 -6.78 17.89
CA SER A 124 0.44 -5.44 17.36
C SER A 124 1.29 -4.34 18.00
N VAL A 125 1.52 -4.41 19.31
CA VAL A 125 2.40 -3.46 20.03
C VAL A 125 3.84 -3.54 19.50
N LYS A 126 4.38 -4.76 19.35
CA LYS A 126 5.73 -4.99 18.83
C LYS A 126 5.86 -4.52 17.39
N GLU A 127 4.87 -4.84 16.55
CA GLU A 127 4.86 -4.43 15.15
C GLU A 127 4.76 -2.91 14.98
N LEU A 128 3.96 -2.22 15.81
CA LEU A 128 3.83 -0.76 15.76
C LEU A 128 5.10 -0.05 16.26
N ASP A 129 5.78 -0.60 17.27
CA ASP A 129 7.07 -0.07 17.73
C ASP A 129 8.13 -0.18 16.61
N LYS A 130 8.24 -1.37 15.98
CA LYS A 130 9.14 -1.57 14.85
C LYS A 130 8.80 -0.68 13.64
N LEU A 131 7.53 -0.36 13.45
CA LEU A 131 7.09 0.55 12.39
C LEU A 131 7.67 1.96 12.54
N TYR A 132 7.91 2.41 13.78
CA TYR A 132 8.57 3.69 14.03
C TYR A 132 10.01 3.69 13.53
N ASP A 133 10.78 2.64 13.85
CA ASP A 133 12.16 2.48 13.35
C ASP A 133 12.22 2.48 11.83
N MET A 134 11.30 1.73 11.21
CA MET A 134 11.16 1.71 9.77
C MET A 134 10.87 3.10 9.22
N PHE A 135 9.91 3.84 9.81
CA PHE A 135 9.58 5.20 9.38
C PHE A 135 10.83 6.10 9.43
N GLN A 136 11.62 6.05 10.50
CA GLN A 136 12.87 6.80 10.61
C GLN A 136 13.88 6.39 9.54
N ASN A 137 14.03 5.09 9.26
CA ASN A 137 14.91 4.59 8.20
C ASN A 137 14.51 5.12 6.82
N VAL A 138 13.21 5.06 6.50
CA VAL A 138 12.66 5.58 5.24
C VAL A 138 12.88 7.09 5.14
N LYS A 139 12.63 7.82 6.23
CA LYS A 139 12.85 9.27 6.31
C LYS A 139 14.32 9.63 6.04
N MET A 140 15.26 8.98 6.72
CA MET A 140 16.70 9.19 6.55
C MET A 140 17.17 8.87 5.14
N LYS A 141 16.79 7.70 4.59
CA LYS A 141 17.13 7.30 3.21
C LYS A 141 16.67 8.32 2.17
N ARG A 142 15.62 9.09 2.47
CA ARG A 142 15.01 10.04 1.55
C ARG A 142 15.42 11.49 1.77
N LYS A 143 16.20 11.80 2.82
CA LYS A 143 16.58 13.19 3.19
C LYS A 143 15.37 14.14 3.19
N THR A 144 14.20 13.67 3.64
CA THR A 144 12.93 14.44 3.56
C THR A 144 12.85 15.58 4.57
N ASP A 145 13.79 15.70 5.51
CA ASP A 145 13.97 16.91 6.32
C ASP A 145 14.80 17.95 5.54
N VAL A 146 14.11 18.78 4.77
CA VAL A 146 14.65 20.10 4.40
C VAL A 146 14.46 21.00 5.61
N LYS A 147 15.55 21.26 6.35
CA LYS A 147 15.61 22.35 7.32
C LYS A 147 15.29 23.67 6.60
N HIS A 148 14.11 24.23 6.79
CA HIS A 148 13.85 25.67 6.67
C HIS A 148 12.63 26.05 7.52
N TYR A 149 12.80 26.00 8.84
CA TYR A 149 12.15 26.99 9.69
C TYR A 149 13.10 28.19 9.74
N THR A 150 12.96 29.10 8.79
CA THR A 150 13.49 30.44 8.98
C THR A 150 12.55 31.12 9.98
N GLN A 151 13.12 31.54 11.10
CA GLN A 151 12.47 32.33 12.13
C GLN A 151 11.72 33.52 11.50
N LEU A 152 10.48 33.74 11.94
CA LEU A 152 9.84 35.06 11.99
C LEU A 152 9.68 35.42 13.46
#